data_AF-Q92CV2-F1
#
_entry.id   AF-Q92CV2-F1
#
_cell.length_a   1.000
_cell.length_b   1.000
_cell.length_c   1.000
_cell.angle_alpha   90.00
_cell.angle_beta   90.00
_cell.angle_gamma   90.00
#
_symmetry.space_group_name_H-M   'P 1'
#
loop_
_entity.id
_entity.type
_entity.pdbx_description
1 polymer ?
#
loop_
_entity_poly.entity_id
_entity_poly.type
_entity_poly.pdbx_seq_one_letter_code
_entity_poly.pdbx_strand_id
1 'polypeptide(L)'
;MSIVIEQLVVKESSGKWGSPHLLEQIKNNISMSNADFLIICSKPEENILSQIQDYIARFPENMVGADIHLFSQNPVFLQHLRKLPNEDSYEMTDTLQFLVELTPKPTSTYLERDPHMLLEEMGQYQLYNVSFLKNYFEERINETTLIDIFHQAKMVWKHSVLEETKINEAKNQVANNYRITDMVDCWEFYRKLENNYTSLRLELLDFDKNLFNYLIRTKLGPTFQKQLMSGNLTEATEAIEALTVFLEDNDKHLVSELVSLGYFYLQVPVKEYPEWGNNKAFSNAYLKFLNVLFEKMHYQTKQYNLRFYRRATNAVYKAVGLNSLKPIAKCYKLYF
;
A
#
# COMPACT_ATOMS: atom_id res chain seq x y z
N MET A 1 -28.60 20.81 -1.41
CA MET A 1 -29.17 19.45 -1.44
C MET A 1 -28.43 18.62 -0.41
N SER A 2 -29.10 17.74 0.33
CA SER A 2 -28.42 16.81 1.24
C SER A 2 -27.94 15.63 0.40
N ILE A 3 -26.63 15.40 0.36
CA ILE A 3 -26.03 14.25 -0.33
C ILE A 3 -26.23 13.01 0.54
N VAL A 4 -26.79 11.95 -0.03
CA VAL A 4 -27.07 10.67 0.63
C VAL A 4 -25.99 9.66 0.25
N ILE A 5 -25.41 9.01 1.25
CA ILE A 5 -24.37 7.99 1.08
C ILE A 5 -24.87 6.67 1.66
N GLU A 6 -24.66 5.59 0.91
CA GLU A 6 -24.94 4.24 1.35
C GLU A 6 -23.63 3.43 1.49
N GLN A 7 -23.55 2.59 2.51
CA GLN A 7 -22.49 1.59 2.63
C GLN A 7 -23.00 0.25 2.10
N LEU A 8 -22.37 -0.25 1.05
CA LEU A 8 -22.54 -1.60 0.57
C LEU A 8 -21.49 -2.51 1.18
N VAL A 9 -21.93 -3.32 2.15
CA VAL A 9 -21.06 -4.28 2.83
C VAL A 9 -21.02 -5.58 2.02
N VAL A 10 -19.89 -5.85 1.38
CA VAL A 10 -19.69 -7.04 0.56
C VAL A 10 -18.61 -7.92 1.14
N LYS A 11 -19.00 -9.11 1.61
CA LYS A 11 -18.03 -10.13 2.02
C LYS A 11 -17.59 -10.91 0.79
N GLU A 12 -16.36 -10.69 0.36
CA GLU A 12 -15.79 -11.50 -0.71
C GLU A 12 -15.41 -12.88 -0.16
N SER A 13 -16.03 -13.92 -0.72
CA SER A 13 -15.76 -15.32 -0.34
C SER A 13 -14.54 -15.90 -1.05
N SER A 14 -14.00 -15.18 -2.05
CA SER A 14 -12.98 -15.67 -2.98
C SER A 14 -11.80 -14.69 -3.13
N GLY A 15 -10.99 -14.57 -2.07
CA GLY A 15 -9.54 -14.37 -2.13
C GLY A 15 -8.92 -13.08 -2.71
N LYS A 16 -9.59 -12.28 -3.56
CA LYS A 16 -8.99 -11.07 -4.18
C LYS A 16 -10.02 -9.99 -4.51
N TRP A 17 -9.91 -8.85 -3.81
CA TRP A 17 -10.77 -7.68 -4.00
C TRP A 17 -10.77 -7.18 -5.43
N GLY A 18 -11.97 -6.91 -5.93
CA GLY A 18 -12.18 -6.52 -7.33
C GLY A 18 -12.41 -7.70 -8.28
N SER A 19 -12.73 -8.88 -7.75
CA SER A 19 -13.17 -10.02 -8.54
C SER A 19 -14.49 -9.74 -9.29
N PRO A 20 -14.80 -10.50 -10.36
CA PRO A 20 -16.11 -10.43 -11.01
C PRO A 20 -17.30 -10.69 -10.07
N HIS A 21 -17.09 -11.47 -9.01
CA HIS A 21 -18.13 -11.76 -8.02
C HIS A 21 -18.52 -10.52 -7.21
N LEU A 22 -17.53 -9.75 -6.74
CA LEU A 22 -17.75 -8.48 -6.06
C LEU A 22 -18.56 -7.51 -6.93
N LEU A 23 -18.29 -7.48 -8.24
CA LEU A 23 -19.01 -6.61 -9.16
C LEU A 23 -20.45 -7.00 -9.43
N GLU A 24 -20.74 -8.29 -9.54
CA GLU A 24 -22.13 -8.74 -9.60
C GLU A 24 -22.89 -8.36 -8.33
N GLN A 25 -22.24 -8.42 -7.16
CA GLN A 25 -22.83 -7.96 -5.92
C GLN A 25 -23.08 -6.44 -5.93
N ILE A 26 -22.12 -5.63 -6.42
CA ILE A 26 -22.31 -4.18 -6.58
C ILE A 26 -23.45 -3.87 -7.54
N LYS A 27 -23.50 -4.52 -8.70
CA LYS A 27 -24.53 -4.35 -9.74
C LYS A 27 -25.93 -4.66 -9.22
N ASN A 28 -26.09 -5.75 -8.48
CA ASN A 28 -27.40 -6.10 -7.92
C ASN A 28 -27.88 -5.03 -6.92
N ASN A 29 -26.98 -4.49 -6.10
CA ASN A 29 -27.35 -3.49 -5.10
C ASN A 29 -27.56 -2.09 -5.70
N ILE A 30 -26.78 -1.68 -6.71
CA ILE A 30 -26.88 -0.34 -7.30
C ILE A 30 -28.24 -0.09 -7.96
N SER A 31 -28.85 -1.14 -8.55
CA SER A 31 -30.16 -1.05 -9.19
C SER A 31 -31.28 -0.65 -8.22
N MET A 32 -31.11 -0.95 -6.92
CA MET A 32 -32.08 -0.67 -5.86
C MET A 32 -31.71 0.56 -5.02
N SER A 33 -30.49 1.07 -5.14
CA SER A 33 -30.01 2.21 -4.36
C SER A 33 -30.58 3.53 -4.89
N ASN A 34 -31.09 4.34 -3.97
CA ASN A 34 -31.49 5.73 -4.19
C ASN A 34 -30.47 6.73 -3.61
N ALA A 35 -29.31 6.26 -3.15
CA ALA A 35 -28.25 7.13 -2.66
C ALA A 35 -27.61 7.90 -3.82
N ASP A 36 -26.99 9.04 -3.51
CA ASP A 36 -26.16 9.78 -4.48
C ASP A 36 -24.82 9.08 -4.68
N PHE A 37 -24.29 8.51 -3.60
CA PHE A 37 -22.99 7.84 -3.58
C PHE A 37 -23.00 6.50 -2.82
N LEU A 38 -22.10 5.61 -3.23
CA LEU A 38 -21.90 4.28 -2.64
C LEU A 38 -20.46 4.11 -2.13
N ILE A 39 -20.31 3.60 -0.91
CA ILE A 39 -19.05 3.04 -0.38
C ILE A 39 -19.13 1.52 -0.48
N ILE A 40 -18.05 0.87 -0.95
CA ILE A 40 -17.96 -0.60 -0.94
C ILE A 40 -16.95 -0.99 0.14
N CYS A 41 -17.37 -1.82 1.10
CA CYS A 41 -16.52 -2.24 2.22
C CYS A 41 -16.77 -3.70 2.58
N SER A 42 -15.77 -4.40 3.14
CA SER A 42 -15.93 -5.80 3.57
C SER A 42 -16.64 -5.97 4.92
N LYS A 43 -16.71 -4.89 5.70
CA LYS A 43 -17.47 -4.79 6.94
C LYS A 43 -17.97 -3.35 7.13
N PRO A 44 -19.03 -3.11 7.92
CA PRO A 44 -19.48 -1.76 8.21
C PRO A 44 -18.38 -0.94 8.87
N GLU A 45 -18.17 0.29 8.39
CA GLU A 45 -17.19 1.23 8.94
C GLU A 45 -17.86 2.56 9.28
N GLU A 46 -18.55 2.59 10.42
CA GLU A 46 -19.32 3.75 10.86
C GLU A 46 -18.46 5.01 11.01
N ASN A 47 -17.23 4.86 11.49
CA ASN A 47 -16.29 5.97 11.67
C ASN A 47 -15.88 6.59 10.33
N ILE A 48 -15.52 5.77 9.35
CA ILE A 48 -15.12 6.24 8.02
C ILE A 48 -16.30 6.91 7.33
N LEU A 49 -17.48 6.27 7.38
CA LEU A 49 -18.70 6.87 6.83
C LEU A 49 -19.01 8.22 7.48
N SER A 50 -18.93 8.32 8.81
CA SER A 50 -19.17 9.57 9.53
C SER A 50 -18.19 10.67 9.10
N GLN A 51 -16.91 10.35 8.93
CA GLN A 51 -15.91 11.32 8.44
C GLN A 51 -16.16 11.76 7.01
N ILE A 52 -16.53 10.84 6.12
CA ILE A 52 -16.87 11.19 4.73
C ILE A 52 -18.15 12.04 4.70
N GLN A 53 -19.16 11.72 5.51
CA GLN A 53 -20.38 12.52 5.64
C GLN A 53 -20.10 13.93 6.17
N ASP A 54 -19.25 14.08 7.19
CA ASP A 54 -18.83 15.39 7.70
C ASP A 54 -18.05 16.20 6.65
N TYR A 55 -17.14 15.56 5.91
CA TYR A 55 -16.43 16.19 4.78
C TYR A 55 -17.42 16.75 3.76
N ILE A 56 -18.39 15.92 3.35
CA ILE A 56 -19.38 16.28 2.34
C ILE A 56 -20.29 17.42 2.83
N ALA A 57 -20.67 17.41 4.11
CA ALA A 57 -21.48 18.46 4.69
C ALA A 57 -20.75 19.82 4.71
N ARG A 58 -19.42 19.80 4.88
CA ARG A 58 -18.58 21.02 4.92
C ARG A 58 -18.20 21.52 3.52
N PHE A 59 -18.03 20.62 2.56
CA PHE A 59 -17.55 20.92 1.20
C PHE A 59 -18.45 20.29 0.12
N PRO A 60 -19.76 20.57 0.10
CA PRO A 60 -20.68 19.95 -0.85
C PRO A 60 -20.33 20.25 -2.31
N GLU A 61 -19.72 21.41 -2.58
CA GLU A 61 -19.22 21.81 -3.89
C GLU A 61 -18.11 20.89 -4.43
N ASN A 62 -17.36 20.24 -3.54
CA ASN A 62 -16.29 19.31 -3.90
C ASN A 62 -16.78 17.90 -4.26
N MET A 63 -18.09 17.68 -4.22
CA MET A 63 -18.70 16.40 -4.61
C MET A 63 -19.24 16.41 -6.04
N VAL A 64 -19.16 17.55 -6.73
CA VAL A 64 -19.73 17.70 -8.06
C VAL A 64 -18.72 17.29 -9.13
N GLY A 65 -19.16 16.47 -10.08
CA GLY A 65 -18.48 16.23 -11.36
C GLY A 65 -17.50 15.05 -11.39
N ALA A 66 -17.17 14.43 -10.25
CA ALA A 66 -16.37 13.21 -10.24
C ALA A 66 -17.24 11.95 -10.24
N ASP A 67 -16.78 10.93 -10.95
CA ASP A 67 -17.40 9.60 -10.98
C ASP A 67 -16.98 8.78 -9.76
N ILE A 68 -15.75 9.01 -9.28
CA ILE A 68 -15.16 8.34 -8.12
C ILE A 68 -14.44 9.38 -7.26
N HIS A 69 -14.68 9.38 -5.96
CA HIS A 69 -13.88 10.11 -4.99
C HIS A 69 -13.03 9.13 -4.17
N LEU A 70 -11.73 9.41 -4.08
CA LEU A 70 -10.74 8.62 -3.37
C LEU A 70 -10.23 9.41 -2.17
N PHE A 71 -10.53 8.95 -0.97
CA PHE A 71 -10.09 9.62 0.23
C PHE A 71 -8.78 9.02 0.74
N SER A 72 -7.70 9.82 0.73
CA SER A 72 -6.37 9.37 1.15
C SER A 72 -6.08 9.72 2.61
N GLN A 73 -5.42 8.80 3.32
CA GLN A 73 -4.89 9.07 4.66
C GLN A 73 -3.77 10.11 4.62
N ASN A 74 -3.79 11.14 5.48
CA ASN A 74 -2.79 12.21 5.47
C ASN A 74 -1.70 12.00 6.56
N PRO A 75 -0.46 11.65 6.19
CA PRO A 75 0.61 11.41 7.17
C PRO A 75 1.19 12.68 7.84
N VAL A 76 1.02 13.87 7.26
CA VAL A 76 1.50 15.13 7.87
C VAL A 76 0.69 15.47 9.12
N PHE A 77 -0.62 15.21 9.09
CA PHE A 77 -1.50 15.32 10.25
C PHE A 77 -1.05 14.36 11.37
N LEU A 78 -0.61 13.15 11.00
CA LEU A 78 -0.09 12.13 11.93
C LEU A 78 1.23 12.54 12.63
N GLN A 79 2.11 13.30 11.97
CA GLN A 79 3.39 13.74 12.57
C GLN A 79 3.22 14.81 13.65
N HIS A 80 2.23 15.69 13.51
CA HIS A 80 1.93 16.69 14.52
C HIS A 80 1.26 16.08 15.77
N LEU A 81 0.52 14.97 15.60
CA LEU A 81 -0.15 14.24 16.69
C LEU A 81 0.75 13.23 17.44
N ARG A 82 1.80 12.68 16.82
CA ARG A 82 2.76 11.75 17.46
C ARG A 82 3.65 12.37 18.55
N LYS A 83 3.58 13.69 18.78
CA LYS A 83 4.38 14.41 19.79
C LYS A 83 3.64 14.58 21.13
N LEU A 84 2.79 13.63 21.51
CA LEU A 84 2.16 13.63 22.82
C LEU A 84 2.80 12.54 23.70
N PRO A 85 3.14 12.84 24.96
CA PRO A 85 3.65 11.84 25.90
C PRO A 85 2.65 10.72 26.10
N ASN A 86 3.16 9.50 26.31
CA ASN A 86 2.39 8.31 26.60
C ASN A 86 1.49 8.54 27.82
N GLU A 87 0.17 8.66 27.61
CA GLU A 87 -0.92 8.11 28.44
C GLU A 87 -2.30 8.70 28.09
N ASP A 88 -2.39 9.72 27.22
CA ASP A 88 -3.69 10.28 26.84
C ASP A 88 -4.21 9.70 25.51
N SER A 89 -5.29 8.92 25.58
CA SER A 89 -6.15 8.72 24.42
C SER A 89 -7.01 9.97 24.23
N TYR A 90 -6.85 10.68 23.11
CA TYR A 90 -7.78 11.75 22.76
C TYR A 90 -9.16 11.17 22.41
N GLU A 91 -10.21 11.79 22.95
CA GLU A 91 -11.55 11.76 22.35
C GLU A 91 -11.49 12.53 21.02
N MET A 92 -11.92 11.88 19.93
CA MET A 92 -12.13 12.54 18.65
C MET A 92 -13.21 13.62 18.87
N THR A 93 -12.88 14.89 18.63
CA THR A 93 -13.85 16.00 18.71
C THR A 93 -14.30 16.43 17.32
N ASP A 94 -15.42 17.15 17.25
CA ASP A 94 -16.19 17.57 16.05
C ASP A 94 -15.42 18.45 15.01
N THR A 95 -14.10 18.54 15.12
CA THR A 95 -13.26 19.37 14.25
C THR A 95 -12.05 18.59 13.75
N LEU A 96 -12.30 17.52 12.98
CA LEU A 96 -11.30 17.00 12.04
C LEU A 96 -10.84 18.15 11.14
N GLN A 97 -9.57 18.56 11.26
CA GLN A 97 -9.03 19.63 10.42
C GLN A 97 -8.63 19.06 9.07
N PHE A 98 -9.55 19.17 8.12
CA PHE A 98 -9.28 18.95 6.70
C PHE A 98 -8.24 19.97 6.21
N LEU A 99 -7.29 19.54 5.38
CA LEU A 99 -6.49 20.48 4.61
C LEU A 99 -7.48 21.23 3.72
N VAL A 100 -7.56 22.55 3.87
CA VAL A 100 -8.38 23.38 2.99
C VAL A 100 -7.84 23.25 1.57
N GLU A 101 -8.43 22.34 0.79
CA GLU A 101 -8.21 22.26 -0.65
C GLU A 101 -9.04 23.39 -1.29
N LEU A 102 -8.47 24.60 -1.34
CA LEU A 102 -9.11 25.80 -1.91
C LEU A 102 -9.43 25.67 -3.41
N THR A 103 -8.86 24.66 -4.07
CA THR A 103 -9.07 24.39 -5.49
C THR A 103 -9.06 22.88 -5.72
N PRO A 104 -10.07 22.33 -6.43
CA PRO A 104 -10.08 20.96 -6.88
C PRO A 104 -8.76 20.62 -7.59
N LYS A 105 -8.14 19.50 -7.22
CA LYS A 105 -7.02 18.92 -7.96
C LYS A 105 -7.50 17.66 -8.68
N PRO A 106 -8.32 17.80 -9.74
CA PRO A 106 -8.72 16.65 -10.53
C PRO A 106 -7.44 15.99 -11.03
N THR A 107 -7.26 14.73 -10.68
CA THR A 107 -6.16 13.92 -11.17
C THR A 107 -6.82 12.79 -11.92
N SER A 108 -6.64 12.73 -13.24
CA SER A 108 -6.85 11.46 -13.93
C SER A 108 -5.91 10.46 -13.26
N THR A 109 -6.46 9.60 -12.43
CA THR A 109 -5.71 8.51 -11.84
C THR A 109 -5.52 7.52 -12.95
N TYR A 110 -4.42 7.71 -13.68
CA TYR A 110 -3.77 6.59 -14.31
C TYR A 110 -3.52 5.59 -13.18
N LEU A 111 -4.32 4.52 -13.11
CA LEU A 111 -4.21 3.41 -12.14
C LEU A 111 -2.77 2.94 -11.99
N GLU A 112 -2.04 3.08 -13.09
CA GLU A 112 -0.61 2.94 -13.24
C GLU A 112 0.18 3.67 -12.13
N ARG A 113 -0.15 4.93 -11.82
CA ARG A 113 0.54 5.71 -10.79
C ARG A 113 0.10 5.39 -9.37
N ASP A 114 -1.03 4.74 -9.19
CA ASP A 114 -1.57 4.49 -7.86
C ASP A 114 -2.38 3.19 -7.78
N PRO A 115 -1.73 2.04 -8.04
CA PRO A 115 -2.42 0.76 -8.22
C PRO A 115 -2.94 0.17 -6.91
N HIS A 116 -2.46 0.65 -5.76
CA HIS A 116 -2.87 0.11 -4.47
C HIS A 116 -4.31 0.46 -4.10
N MET A 117 -4.94 1.43 -4.79
CA MET A 117 -6.38 1.65 -4.67
C MET A 117 -7.21 0.43 -5.10
N LEU A 118 -6.64 -0.50 -5.86
CA LEU A 118 -7.32 -1.73 -6.24
C LEU A 118 -7.36 -2.77 -5.12
N LEU A 119 -6.75 -2.51 -3.95
CA LEU A 119 -6.69 -3.45 -2.83
C LEU A 119 -7.85 -3.24 -1.85
N GLU A 120 -8.27 -4.31 -1.19
CA GLU A 120 -9.39 -4.33 -0.24
C GLU A 120 -9.29 -3.25 0.82
N GLU A 121 -8.11 -3.09 1.41
CA GLU A 121 -7.85 -2.11 2.47
C GLU A 121 -8.10 -0.66 2.04
N MET A 122 -8.10 -0.40 0.72
CA MET A 122 -8.40 0.91 0.15
C MET A 122 -9.88 1.08 -0.23
N GLY A 123 -10.64 0.00 -0.39
CA GLY A 123 -12.02 0.01 -0.89
C GLY A 123 -12.98 0.89 -0.08
N GLN A 124 -12.86 0.83 1.25
CA GLN A 124 -13.67 1.62 2.20
C GLN A 124 -13.47 3.14 2.06
N TYR A 125 -12.43 3.58 1.36
CA TYR A 125 -12.12 4.99 1.11
C TYR A 125 -12.55 5.49 -0.27
N GLN A 126 -13.32 4.67 -0.99
CA GLN A 126 -13.74 4.94 -2.35
C GLN A 126 -15.22 5.21 -2.37
N LEU A 127 -15.57 6.39 -2.87
CA LEU A 127 -16.94 6.85 -3.00
C LEU A 127 -17.32 6.86 -4.48
N TYR A 128 -18.22 5.96 -4.88
CA TYR A 128 -18.67 5.85 -6.26
C TYR A 128 -19.97 6.62 -6.45
N ASN A 129 -20.02 7.45 -7.50
CA ASN A 129 -21.26 8.10 -7.90
C ASN A 129 -22.26 7.05 -8.41
N VAL A 130 -23.44 7.00 -7.82
CA VAL A 130 -24.45 5.97 -8.14
C VAL A 130 -24.96 6.11 -9.57
N SER A 131 -25.12 7.33 -10.06
CA SER A 131 -25.58 7.57 -11.44
C SER A 131 -24.54 7.11 -12.46
N PHE A 132 -23.25 7.35 -12.17
CA PHE A 132 -22.15 6.83 -12.99
C PHE A 132 -22.16 5.29 -13.02
N LEU A 133 -22.25 4.63 -11.86
CA LEU A 133 -22.28 3.17 -11.79
C LEU A 133 -23.48 2.58 -12.54
N LYS A 134 -24.67 3.17 -12.39
CA LYS A 134 -25.87 2.73 -13.12
C LYS A 134 -25.66 2.78 -14.62
N ASN A 135 -25.19 3.91 -15.16
CA ASN A 135 -24.89 4.04 -16.59
C ASN A 135 -23.83 3.04 -17.04
N TYR A 136 -22.76 2.84 -16.27
CA TYR A 136 -21.72 1.86 -16.55
C TYR A 136 -22.27 0.43 -16.66
N PHE A 137 -23.13 0.00 -15.74
CA PHE A 137 -23.70 -1.34 -15.75
C PHE A 137 -24.82 -1.54 -16.78
N GLU A 138 -25.48 -0.48 -17.23
CA GLU A 138 -26.45 -0.53 -18.35
C GLU A 138 -25.76 -0.75 -19.69
N GLU A 139 -24.56 -0.19 -19.90
CA GLU A 139 -23.82 -0.26 -21.16
C GLU A 139 -22.95 -1.54 -21.31
N ARG A 140 -22.71 -2.31 -20.23
CA ARG A 140 -21.76 -3.44 -20.23
C ARG A 140 -22.43 -4.79 -19.90
N ILE A 141 -22.21 -5.78 -20.78
CA ILE A 141 -22.89 -7.09 -20.76
C ILE A 141 -21.99 -8.26 -20.26
N ASN A 142 -20.66 -8.14 -20.19
CA ASN A 142 -19.72 -9.26 -19.89
C ASN A 142 -18.73 -8.97 -18.74
N GLU A 143 -18.05 -10.03 -18.26
CA GLU A 143 -17.06 -10.10 -17.15
C GLU A 143 -16.35 -8.77 -16.87
N THR A 144 -16.91 -8.00 -15.93
CA THR A 144 -16.33 -6.75 -15.46
C THR A 144 -15.42 -7.03 -14.27
N THR A 145 -14.37 -6.21 -14.11
CA THR A 145 -13.45 -6.22 -12.94
C THR A 145 -13.34 -4.82 -12.37
N LEU A 146 -13.03 -4.65 -11.08
CA LEU A 146 -13.07 -3.34 -10.41
C LEU A 146 -12.20 -2.29 -11.15
N ILE A 147 -11.09 -2.75 -11.71
CA ILE A 147 -10.18 -1.94 -12.52
C ILE A 147 -10.85 -1.33 -13.76
N ASP A 148 -11.86 -1.99 -14.35
CA ASP A 148 -12.63 -1.45 -15.50
C ASP A 148 -13.42 -0.21 -15.10
N ILE A 149 -14.06 -0.22 -13.92
CA ILE A 149 -14.79 0.95 -13.40
C ILE A 149 -13.86 2.17 -13.32
N PHE A 150 -12.64 1.98 -12.81
CA PHE A 150 -11.64 3.05 -12.75
C PHE A 150 -11.17 3.51 -14.14
N HIS A 151 -11.08 2.62 -15.11
CA HIS A 151 -10.74 2.97 -16.50
C HIS A 151 -11.88 3.69 -17.24
N GLN A 152 -13.14 3.38 -16.95
CA GLN A 152 -14.30 4.05 -17.57
C GLN A 152 -14.67 5.37 -16.90
N ALA A 153 -14.21 5.61 -15.66
CA ALA A 153 -14.43 6.87 -14.96
C ALA A 153 -13.81 8.03 -15.76
N LYS A 154 -14.63 9.03 -16.08
CA LYS A 154 -14.18 10.27 -16.74
C LYS A 154 -13.37 11.13 -15.79
N MET A 155 -13.75 11.13 -14.51
CA MET A 155 -13.02 11.87 -13.49
C MET A 155 -12.98 11.13 -12.16
N VAL A 156 -11.76 10.92 -11.67
CA VAL A 156 -11.48 10.44 -10.32
C VAL A 156 -10.90 11.60 -9.52
N TRP A 157 -11.44 11.87 -8.33
CA TRP A 157 -10.94 12.93 -7.46
C TRP A 157 -10.29 12.34 -6.23
N LYS A 158 -9.00 12.61 -6.03
CA LYS A 158 -8.30 12.31 -4.78
C LYS A 158 -8.44 13.43 -3.77
N HIS A 159 -9.03 13.11 -2.63
CA HIS A 159 -9.11 13.99 -1.47
C HIS A 159 -8.00 13.64 -0.50
N SER A 160 -7.25 14.66 -0.07
CA SER A 160 -6.32 14.50 1.04
C SER A 160 -7.11 14.68 2.32
N VAL A 161 -7.24 13.62 3.14
CA VAL A 161 -7.69 13.57 4.56
C VAL A 161 -8.81 12.54 4.78
N LEU A 162 -8.44 11.48 5.50
CA LEU A 162 -9.27 10.71 6.44
C LEU A 162 -8.36 10.22 7.57
N GLU A 163 -8.88 10.20 8.80
CA GLU A 163 -8.13 9.74 9.97
C GLU A 163 -8.70 8.42 10.48
N GLU A 164 -7.93 7.35 10.35
CA GLU A 164 -8.16 6.16 11.15
C GLU A 164 -6.86 5.37 11.30
N THR A 165 -6.22 5.52 12.46
CA THR A 165 -4.87 4.99 12.71
C THR A 165 -4.91 3.63 13.41
N LYS A 166 -5.60 3.50 14.55
CA LYS A 166 -5.51 2.29 15.40
C LYS A 166 -6.26 1.06 14.87
N ILE A 167 -7.39 1.24 14.18
CA ILE A 167 -8.21 0.11 13.66
C ILE A 167 -7.68 -0.37 12.30
N ASN A 168 -7.19 0.54 11.45
CA ASN A 168 -6.52 0.13 10.21
C ASN A 168 -5.13 -0.44 10.46
N GLU A 169 -4.43 -0.12 11.55
CA GLU A 169 -3.27 -0.91 11.96
C GLU A 169 -3.63 -2.38 12.17
N ALA A 170 -4.85 -2.69 12.62
CA ALA A 170 -5.35 -4.05 12.79
C ALA A 170 -5.84 -4.72 11.49
N LYS A 171 -6.27 -3.97 10.46
CA LYS A 171 -6.55 -4.50 9.10
C LYS A 171 -5.31 -4.58 8.22
N ASN A 172 -4.39 -3.63 8.41
CA ASN A 172 -3.00 -3.67 7.95
C ASN A 172 -2.15 -4.58 8.85
N GLN A 173 -2.74 -5.32 9.81
CA GLN A 173 -2.03 -6.40 10.47
C GLN A 173 -1.71 -7.38 9.39
N VAL A 174 -0.45 -7.32 9.00
CA VAL A 174 0.13 -8.24 8.05
C VAL A 174 -0.15 -9.63 8.57
N ALA A 175 -0.75 -10.46 7.72
CA ALA A 175 -0.83 -11.88 8.00
C ALA A 175 0.57 -12.34 8.42
N ASN A 176 0.70 -12.99 9.59
CA ASN A 176 2.00 -13.32 10.18
C ASN A 176 2.90 -14.15 9.25
N ASN A 177 2.32 -14.68 8.18
CA ASN A 177 2.90 -15.57 7.20
C ASN A 177 2.81 -15.02 5.76
N TYR A 178 2.68 -13.70 5.55
CA TYR A 178 2.68 -13.12 4.20
C TYR A 178 4.03 -13.39 3.51
N ARG A 179 4.00 -14.13 2.40
CA ARG A 179 5.17 -14.59 1.65
C ARG A 179 5.36 -13.79 0.38
N ILE A 180 6.56 -13.92 -0.20
CA ILE A 180 6.85 -13.31 -1.50
C ILE A 180 5.95 -13.88 -2.61
N THR A 181 5.55 -15.15 -2.51
CA THR A 181 4.58 -15.76 -3.42
C THR A 181 3.24 -15.05 -3.36
N ASP A 182 2.76 -14.67 -2.18
CA ASP A 182 1.50 -13.92 -2.03
C ASP A 182 1.60 -12.53 -2.67
N MET A 183 2.77 -11.90 -2.58
CA MET A 183 3.06 -10.63 -3.25
C MET A 183 3.06 -10.77 -4.77
N VAL A 184 3.72 -11.80 -5.30
CA VAL A 184 3.78 -12.07 -6.74
C VAL A 184 2.40 -12.45 -7.25
N ASP A 185 1.66 -13.33 -6.58
CA ASP A 185 0.30 -13.74 -6.97
C ASP A 185 -0.68 -12.55 -6.98
N CYS A 186 -0.52 -11.61 -6.04
CA CYS A 186 -1.29 -10.37 -5.99
C CYS A 186 -0.96 -9.49 -7.20
N TRP A 187 0.33 -9.26 -7.45
CA TRP A 187 0.79 -8.48 -8.60
C TRP A 187 0.35 -9.10 -9.93
N GLU A 188 0.55 -10.40 -10.14
CA GLU A 188 0.18 -11.11 -11.37
C GLU A 188 -1.30 -11.00 -11.66
N PHE A 189 -2.15 -11.10 -10.62
CA PHE A 189 -3.59 -10.94 -10.77
C PHE A 189 -3.95 -9.56 -11.33
N TYR A 190 -3.52 -8.48 -10.68
CA TYR A 190 -3.88 -7.14 -11.15
C TYR A 190 -3.15 -6.76 -12.44
N ARG A 191 -1.92 -7.23 -12.65
CA ARG A 191 -1.18 -7.01 -13.90
C ARG A 191 -1.85 -7.71 -15.08
N LYS A 192 -2.35 -8.93 -14.89
CA LYS A 192 -3.11 -9.65 -15.93
C LYS A 192 -4.38 -8.89 -16.30
N LEU A 193 -5.06 -8.29 -15.32
CA LEU A 193 -6.23 -7.47 -15.56
C LEU A 193 -5.88 -6.16 -16.28
N GLU A 194 -4.84 -5.45 -15.84
CA GLU A 194 -4.38 -4.21 -16.48
C GLU A 194 -4.00 -4.41 -17.95
N ASN A 195 -3.36 -5.54 -18.29
CA ASN A 195 -2.98 -5.85 -19.68
C ASN A 195 -4.19 -5.97 -20.64
N ASN A 196 -5.42 -6.10 -20.12
CA ASN A 196 -6.64 -6.10 -20.95
C ASN A 196 -7.00 -4.69 -21.44
N TYR A 197 -6.57 -3.64 -20.73
CA TYR A 197 -6.94 -2.24 -20.98
C TYR A 197 -5.80 -1.43 -21.58
N THR A 198 -4.55 -1.87 -21.39
CA THR A 198 -3.38 -1.23 -21.98
C THR A 198 -2.34 -2.26 -22.40
N SER A 199 -1.75 -2.05 -23.59
CA SER A 199 -0.62 -2.85 -24.11
C SER A 199 0.70 -2.07 -24.05
N LEU A 200 0.67 -0.84 -23.52
CA LEU A 200 1.86 0.02 -23.40
C LEU A 200 2.79 -0.57 -22.33
N ARG A 201 3.83 -1.28 -22.77
CA ARG A 201 4.95 -1.65 -21.92
C ARG A 201 6.04 -0.58 -21.97
N LEU A 202 6.79 -0.53 -20.86
CA LEU A 202 8.07 0.16 -20.61
C LEU A 202 7.91 1.47 -19.85
N GLU A 203 8.39 1.50 -18.60
CA GLU A 203 8.81 2.69 -17.81
C GLU A 203 7.76 3.79 -17.49
N LEU A 204 6.67 3.89 -18.24
CA LEU A 204 5.72 5.01 -18.20
C LEU A 204 4.63 4.87 -17.13
N LEU A 205 4.36 3.65 -16.71
CA LEU A 205 3.16 3.35 -15.96
C LEU A 205 3.42 3.28 -14.46
N ASP A 206 4.64 3.14 -13.96
CA ASP A 206 4.90 3.06 -12.51
C ASP A 206 4.09 1.97 -11.75
N PHE A 207 3.30 1.14 -12.44
CA PHE A 207 2.35 0.20 -11.82
C PHE A 207 3.09 -0.84 -11.00
N ASP A 208 4.00 -1.57 -11.65
CA ASP A 208 4.75 -2.67 -11.03
C ASP A 208 5.53 -2.16 -9.82
N LYS A 209 6.29 -1.08 -10.00
CA LYS A 209 7.10 -0.50 -8.92
C LYS A 209 6.23 0.03 -7.78
N ASN A 210 5.09 0.67 -8.06
CA ASN A 210 4.24 1.23 -7.01
C ASN A 210 3.52 0.13 -6.24
N LEU A 211 3.00 -0.88 -6.94
CA LEU A 211 2.34 -2.01 -6.29
C LEU A 211 3.32 -2.81 -5.45
N PHE A 212 4.50 -3.16 -5.98
CA PHE A 212 5.53 -3.85 -5.21
C PHE A 212 6.03 -3.01 -4.04
N ASN A 213 6.32 -1.72 -4.22
CA ASN A 213 6.72 -0.87 -3.10
C ASN A 213 5.64 -0.81 -2.02
N TYR A 214 4.36 -0.71 -2.41
CA TYR A 214 3.26 -0.74 -1.46
C TYR A 214 3.26 -2.06 -0.69
N LEU A 215 3.20 -3.20 -1.38
CA LEU A 215 3.12 -4.53 -0.76
C LEU A 215 4.36 -4.86 0.09
N ILE A 216 5.55 -4.44 -0.33
CA ILE A 216 6.78 -4.55 0.48
C ILE A 216 6.64 -3.71 1.74
N ARG A 217 6.16 -2.47 1.62
CA ARG A 217 6.07 -1.54 2.75
C ARG A 217 5.02 -1.94 3.76
N THR A 218 3.88 -2.43 3.30
CA THR A 218 2.71 -2.69 4.14
C THR A 218 2.57 -4.14 4.54
N LYS A 219 3.13 -5.10 3.79
CA LYS A 219 2.96 -6.55 4.03
C LYS A 219 4.31 -7.27 4.17
N LEU A 220 5.05 -7.47 3.08
CA LEU A 220 6.24 -8.35 3.08
C LEU A 220 7.33 -7.90 4.08
N GLY A 221 7.70 -6.62 4.05
CA GLY A 221 8.73 -6.05 4.91
C GLY A 221 8.42 -6.17 6.40
N PRO A 222 7.22 -5.76 6.86
CA PRO A 222 6.82 -5.96 8.26
C PRO A 222 6.82 -7.43 8.71
N THR A 223 6.40 -8.38 7.87
CA THR A 223 6.50 -9.83 8.21
C THR A 223 7.93 -10.23 8.48
N PHE A 224 8.84 -9.89 7.57
CA PHE A 224 10.27 -10.17 7.73
C PHE A 224 10.84 -9.52 9.00
N GLN A 225 10.53 -8.23 9.23
CA GLN A 225 10.98 -7.53 10.43
C GLN A 225 10.49 -8.23 11.71
N LYS A 226 9.23 -8.67 11.75
CA LYS A 226 8.66 -9.39 12.90
C LYS A 226 9.37 -10.72 13.14
N GLN A 227 9.62 -11.51 12.09
CA GLN A 227 10.36 -12.77 12.19
C GLN A 227 11.76 -12.53 12.77
N LEU A 228 12.48 -11.55 12.24
CA LEU A 228 13.83 -11.21 12.69
C LEU A 228 13.86 -10.77 14.16
N MET A 229 12.97 -9.84 14.55
CA MET A 229 12.89 -9.33 15.93
C MET A 229 12.42 -10.38 16.94
N SER A 230 11.68 -11.40 16.49
CA SER A 230 11.23 -12.51 17.35
C SER A 230 12.26 -13.63 17.50
N GLY A 231 13.42 -13.52 16.84
CA GLY A 231 14.44 -14.58 16.81
C GLY A 231 14.05 -15.79 15.96
N ASN A 232 12.99 -15.70 15.15
CA ASN A 232 12.60 -16.76 14.22
C ASN A 232 13.48 -16.71 12.95
N LEU A 233 14.74 -17.07 13.12
CA LEU A 233 15.77 -16.92 12.09
C LEU A 233 15.63 -17.92 10.94
N THR A 234 14.94 -19.05 11.14
CA THR A 234 14.65 -20.00 10.04
C THR A 234 13.73 -19.34 9.03
N GLU A 235 12.58 -18.84 9.46
CA GLU A 235 11.62 -18.15 8.59
C GLU A 235 12.22 -16.88 7.97
N ALA A 236 12.99 -16.10 8.75
CA ALA A 236 13.67 -14.92 8.23
C ALA A 236 14.72 -15.27 7.16
N THR A 237 15.38 -16.42 7.27
CA THR A 237 16.33 -16.93 6.27
C THR A 237 15.59 -17.32 5.00
N GLU A 238 14.53 -18.13 5.11
CA GLU A 238 13.71 -18.54 3.97
C GLU A 238 13.10 -17.34 3.23
N ALA A 239 12.64 -16.33 3.97
CA ALA A 239 12.11 -15.09 3.40
C ALA A 239 13.17 -14.31 2.59
N ILE A 240 14.40 -14.19 3.10
CA ILE A 240 15.51 -13.53 2.39
C ILE A 240 15.94 -14.34 1.17
N GLU A 241 16.01 -15.66 1.26
CA GLU A 241 16.39 -16.52 0.14
C GLU A 241 15.36 -16.43 -0.99
N ALA A 242 14.07 -16.49 -0.66
CA ALA A 242 12.99 -16.33 -1.63
C ALA A 242 13.01 -14.93 -2.27
N LEU A 243 13.26 -13.89 -1.48
CA LEU A 243 13.46 -12.53 -2.00
C LEU A 243 14.69 -12.43 -2.90
N THR A 244 15.78 -13.12 -2.58
CA THR A 244 16.98 -13.16 -3.41
C THR A 244 16.67 -13.72 -4.79
N VAL A 245 15.95 -14.86 -4.85
CA VAL A 245 15.53 -15.47 -6.12
C VAL A 245 14.66 -14.50 -6.93
N PHE A 246 13.68 -13.85 -6.29
CA PHE A 246 12.87 -12.83 -6.96
C PHE A 246 13.72 -11.69 -7.55
N LEU A 247 14.73 -11.20 -6.83
CA LEU A 247 15.61 -10.14 -7.34
C LEU A 247 16.54 -10.62 -8.48
N GLU A 248 16.95 -11.89 -8.45
CA GLU A 248 17.73 -12.52 -9.52
C GLU A 248 16.90 -12.60 -10.81
N ASP A 249 15.65 -13.04 -10.70
CA ASP A 249 14.73 -13.29 -11.82
C ASP A 249 14.17 -12.00 -12.45
N ASN A 250 14.10 -10.90 -11.69
CA ASN A 250 13.57 -9.63 -12.17
C ASN A 250 14.66 -8.70 -12.74
N ASP A 251 14.26 -7.85 -13.68
CA ASP A 251 15.19 -6.94 -14.35
C ASP A 251 15.74 -5.86 -13.40
N LYS A 252 16.88 -5.31 -13.80
CA LYS A 252 17.61 -4.30 -13.02
C LYS A 252 16.80 -3.03 -12.80
N HIS A 253 16.02 -2.61 -13.79
CA HIS A 253 15.26 -1.37 -13.76
C HIS A 253 14.21 -1.45 -12.65
N LEU A 254 13.35 -2.47 -12.66
CA LEU A 254 12.35 -2.69 -11.63
C LEU A 254 12.97 -2.74 -10.23
N VAL A 255 14.00 -3.58 -10.05
CA VAL A 255 14.66 -3.76 -8.73
C VAL A 255 15.22 -2.44 -8.20
N SER A 256 15.82 -1.62 -9.07
CA SER A 256 16.39 -0.33 -8.68
C SER A 256 15.35 0.69 -8.18
N GLU A 257 14.07 0.50 -8.52
CA GLU A 257 12.97 1.36 -8.11
C GLU A 257 12.23 0.86 -6.86
N LEU A 258 12.58 -0.32 -6.32
CA LEU A 258 12.00 -0.89 -5.09
C LEU A 258 12.56 -0.23 -3.82
N VAL A 259 12.35 1.08 -3.68
CA VAL A 259 12.83 1.90 -2.56
C VAL A 259 12.47 1.36 -1.17
N SER A 260 11.34 0.66 -1.05
CA SER A 260 10.86 0.10 0.23
C SER A 260 11.77 -0.99 0.79
N LEU A 261 12.60 -1.62 -0.05
CA LEU A 261 13.63 -2.57 0.39
C LEU A 261 14.63 -1.91 1.37
N GLY A 262 14.88 -0.62 1.21
CA GLY A 262 15.87 0.11 1.99
C GLY A 262 15.61 0.10 3.50
N TYR A 263 14.35 0.21 3.94
CA TYR A 263 14.06 0.18 5.37
C TYR A 263 14.13 -1.25 5.93
N PHE A 264 13.32 -2.14 5.38
CA PHE A 264 13.09 -3.48 5.94
C PHE A 264 14.28 -4.43 5.76
N TYR A 265 15.07 -4.28 4.69
CA TYR A 265 16.13 -5.23 4.35
C TYR A 265 17.54 -4.66 4.45
N LEU A 266 17.70 -3.34 4.66
CA LEU A 266 19.01 -2.73 4.93
C LEU A 266 19.09 -2.16 6.35
N GLN A 267 18.17 -1.28 6.75
CA GLN A 267 18.26 -0.65 8.06
C GLN A 267 17.89 -1.60 9.20
N VAL A 268 16.77 -2.31 9.08
CA VAL A 268 16.28 -3.21 10.14
C VAL A 268 17.30 -4.30 10.48
N PRO A 269 17.88 -5.06 9.52
CA PRO A 269 18.87 -6.08 9.87
C PRO A 269 20.10 -5.51 10.56
N VAL A 270 20.56 -4.32 10.18
CA VAL A 270 21.69 -3.66 10.88
C VAL A 270 21.33 -3.30 12.32
N LYS A 271 20.11 -2.80 12.56
CA LYS A 271 19.61 -2.47 13.90
C LYS A 271 19.48 -3.71 14.78
N GLU A 272 18.97 -4.79 14.22
CA GLU A 272 18.70 -6.05 14.93
C GLU A 272 19.89 -7.04 14.85
N TYR A 273 21.11 -6.56 14.57
CA TYR A 273 22.32 -7.39 14.48
C TYR A 273 22.54 -8.35 15.67
N PRO A 274 22.28 -7.98 16.95
CA PRO A 274 22.41 -8.91 18.08
C PRO A 274 21.56 -10.17 17.94
N GLU A 275 20.37 -10.06 17.33
CA GLU A 275 19.41 -11.16 17.22
C GLU A 275 19.88 -12.24 16.26
N TRP A 276 20.63 -11.87 15.22
CA TRP A 276 21.01 -12.80 14.14
C TRP A 276 22.51 -12.92 13.88
N GLY A 277 23.35 -12.03 14.43
CA GLY A 277 24.78 -11.90 14.08
C GLY A 277 25.64 -13.13 14.39
N ASN A 278 25.16 -14.03 15.26
CA ASN A 278 25.81 -15.31 15.56
C ASN A 278 25.23 -16.48 14.76
N ASN A 279 24.14 -16.28 14.01
CA ASN A 279 23.50 -17.30 13.19
C ASN A 279 24.18 -17.36 11.82
N LYS A 280 24.94 -18.43 11.58
CA LYS A 280 25.68 -18.63 10.32
C LYS A 280 24.77 -18.78 9.09
N ALA A 281 23.63 -19.45 9.24
CA ALA A 281 22.71 -19.69 8.12
C ALA A 281 22.13 -18.36 7.62
N PHE A 282 21.54 -17.57 8.52
CA PHE A 282 21.03 -16.25 8.22
C PHE A 282 22.13 -15.32 7.69
N SER A 283 23.31 -15.33 8.33
CA SER A 283 24.46 -14.51 7.91
C SER A 283 24.87 -14.75 6.47
N ASN A 284 24.93 -16.01 6.04
CA ASN A 284 25.29 -16.39 4.69
C ASN A 284 24.20 -16.00 3.68
N ALA A 285 22.94 -16.29 4.00
CA ALA A 285 21.79 -15.91 3.18
C ALA A 285 21.71 -14.39 3.00
N TYR A 286 21.93 -13.62 4.08
CA TYR A 286 21.89 -12.17 4.05
C TYR A 286 23.03 -11.58 3.21
N LEU A 287 24.26 -12.11 3.29
CA LEU A 287 25.35 -11.68 2.41
C LEU A 287 25.06 -12.00 0.94
N LYS A 288 24.51 -13.17 0.62
CA LYS A 288 24.09 -13.52 -0.74
C LYS A 288 23.04 -12.54 -1.27
N PHE A 289 22.00 -12.29 -0.47
CA PHE A 289 20.97 -11.31 -0.78
C PHE A 289 21.55 -9.92 -1.06
N LEU A 290 22.44 -9.43 -0.20
CA LEU A 290 23.05 -8.12 -0.37
C LEU A 290 23.89 -8.04 -1.66
N ASN A 291 24.61 -9.12 -2.03
CA ASN A 291 25.36 -9.16 -3.29
C ASN A 291 24.42 -8.97 -4.50
N VAL A 292 23.33 -9.75 -4.56
CA VAL A 292 22.32 -9.65 -5.64
C VAL A 292 21.68 -8.27 -5.65
N LEU A 293 21.26 -7.78 -4.48
CA LEU A 293 20.60 -6.48 -4.35
C LEU A 293 21.52 -5.35 -4.85
N PHE A 294 22.79 -5.33 -4.46
CA PHE A 294 23.72 -4.27 -4.87
C PHE A 294 24.23 -4.41 -6.30
N GLU A 295 24.18 -5.61 -6.90
CA GLU A 295 24.39 -5.79 -8.34
C GLU A 295 23.26 -5.16 -9.16
N LYS A 296 22.02 -5.29 -8.66
CA LYS A 296 20.81 -4.85 -9.35
C LYS A 296 20.43 -3.39 -9.05
N MET A 297 20.71 -2.85 -7.87
CA MET A 297 20.33 -1.47 -7.54
C MET A 297 21.24 -0.42 -8.18
N HIS A 298 20.64 0.62 -8.76
CA HIS A 298 21.35 1.89 -9.01
C HIS A 298 21.39 2.69 -7.71
N TYR A 299 22.57 3.19 -7.33
CA TYR A 299 22.78 3.95 -6.10
C TYR A 299 22.19 5.38 -6.22
N GLN A 300 20.89 5.51 -6.44
CA GLN A 300 20.13 6.74 -6.28
C GLN A 300 19.13 6.52 -5.15
N THR A 301 19.62 6.78 -3.94
CA THR A 301 18.81 6.86 -2.73
C THR A 301 17.74 7.93 -2.91
N LYS A 302 16.52 7.55 -3.34
CA LYS A 302 15.33 8.32 -2.96
C LYS A 302 15.24 8.18 -1.44
N GLN A 303 15.86 9.14 -0.75
CA GLN A 303 16.13 9.09 0.68
C GLN A 303 14.80 9.11 1.43
N TYR A 304 14.43 7.99 2.06
CA TYR A 304 13.55 8.08 3.20
C TYR A 304 14.28 8.88 4.29
N ASN A 305 13.60 9.84 4.92
CA ASN A 305 14.07 10.57 6.10
C ASN A 305 14.14 9.65 7.33
N LEU A 306 14.98 8.62 7.25
CA LEU A 306 15.23 7.66 8.30
C LEU A 306 16.59 7.97 8.93
N ARG A 307 16.59 8.22 10.25
CA ARG A 307 17.73 8.72 11.04
C ARG A 307 19.05 7.99 10.79
N PHE A 308 19.00 6.69 10.49
CA PHE A 308 20.20 5.84 10.34
C PHE A 308 20.36 5.18 8.96
N TYR A 309 19.45 5.42 8.01
CA TYR A 309 19.41 4.70 6.74
C TYR A 309 20.71 4.82 5.93
N ARG A 310 21.26 6.03 5.82
CA ARG A 310 22.54 6.26 5.11
C ARG A 310 23.71 5.49 5.74
N ARG A 311 23.72 5.38 7.07
CA ARG A 311 24.78 4.67 7.81
C ARG A 311 24.65 3.16 7.61
N ALA A 312 23.43 2.64 7.76
CA ALA A 312 23.13 1.23 7.50
C ALA A 312 23.48 0.84 6.05
N THR A 313 23.03 1.63 5.07
CA THR A 313 23.32 1.40 3.63
C THR A 313 24.82 1.36 3.35
N ASN A 314 25.59 2.30 3.90
CA ASN A 314 27.04 2.30 3.75
C ASN A 314 27.71 1.07 4.41
N ALA A 315 27.16 0.60 5.53
CA ALA A 315 27.68 -0.58 6.22
C ALA A 315 27.42 -1.87 5.43
N VAL A 316 26.20 -2.05 4.92
CA VAL A 316 25.86 -3.22 4.08
C VAL A 316 26.62 -3.21 2.76
N TYR A 317 26.81 -2.03 2.14
CA TYR A 317 27.63 -1.90 0.93
C TYR A 317 29.09 -2.32 1.17
N LYS A 318 29.68 -1.90 2.29
CA LYS A 318 31.02 -2.35 2.69
C LYS A 318 31.06 -3.83 3.05
N ALA A 319 29.98 -4.37 3.61
CA ALA A 319 29.88 -5.79 3.95
C ALA A 319 29.93 -6.66 2.70
N VAL A 320 29.24 -6.26 1.64
CA VAL A 320 29.32 -6.87 0.29
C VAL A 320 30.74 -6.80 -0.26
N GLY A 321 31.34 -5.60 -0.33
CA GLY A 321 32.67 -5.43 -0.90
C GLY A 321 33.79 -6.19 -0.17
N LEU A 322 33.61 -6.44 1.13
CA LEU A 322 34.55 -7.22 1.96
C LEU A 322 34.14 -8.68 2.15
N ASN A 323 32.99 -9.08 1.61
CA ASN A 323 32.33 -10.36 1.90
C ASN A 323 32.35 -10.71 3.40
N SER A 324 31.97 -9.75 4.24
CA SER A 324 32.14 -9.83 5.69
C SER A 324 31.07 -9.04 6.43
N LEU A 325 30.54 -9.60 7.52
CA LEU A 325 29.59 -8.90 8.40
C LEU A 325 30.23 -7.88 9.35
N LYS A 326 31.57 -7.80 9.41
CA LYS A 326 32.27 -6.87 10.31
C LYS A 326 31.82 -5.41 10.15
N PRO A 327 31.58 -4.87 8.93
CA PRO A 327 31.06 -3.51 8.77
C PRO A 327 29.66 -3.32 9.36
N ILE A 328 28.78 -4.33 9.26
CA ILE A 328 27.43 -4.32 9.85
C ILE A 328 27.53 -4.32 11.38
N ALA A 329 28.32 -5.24 11.95
CA ALA A 329 28.56 -5.32 13.40
C ALA A 329 29.12 -3.99 13.97
N LYS A 330 30.06 -3.37 13.25
CA LYS A 330 30.62 -2.07 13.60
C LYS A 330 29.57 -0.96 13.53
N CYS A 331 28.72 -0.97 12.49
CA CYS A 331 27.66 0.01 12.33
C CYS A 331 26.61 -0.08 13.43
N TYR A 332 26.21 -1.31 13.80
CA TYR A 332 25.38 -1.57 14.97
C TYR A 332 26.00 -0.89 16.20
N LYS A 333 27.19 -1.34 16.63
CA LYS A 333 27.87 -0.84 17.84
C LYS A 333 28.04 0.69 17.91
N LEU A 334 28.16 1.39 16.78
CA LEU A 334 28.39 2.84 16.75
C LEU A 334 27.10 3.67 16.77
N TYR A 335 25.98 3.11 16.33
CA TYR A 335 24.80 3.90 15.98
C TYR A 335 23.47 3.34 16.49
N PHE A 336 23.44 2.08 16.91
CA PHE A 336 22.30 1.36 17.45
C PHE A 336 22.72 0.74 18.79
#